data_AF-A0A7K4M5A9-F1
#
_entry.id   AF-A0A7K4M5A9-F1
#
_cell.length_a   1.000
_cell.length_b   1.000
_cell.length_c   1.000
_cell.angle_alpha   90.00
_cell.angle_beta   90.00
_cell.angle_gamma   90.00
#
_symmetry.space_group_name_H-M   'P 1'
#
loop_
_entity.id
_entity.type
_entity.pdbx_description
1 polymer ?
#
loop_
_entity_poly.entity_id
_entity_poly.type
_entity_poly.pdbx_seq_one_letter_code
_entity_poly.pdbx_strand_id
1 'polypeptide(L)' 'EEEDPVDAMVARTGCAAQHGALQDCMAEQRDWRRCQALVHALRDCMARHEQRRQ' A
#
# COMPACT_ATOMS: atom_id res chain seq x y z
N GLU A 1 3.93 16.33 13.11
CA GLU A 1 3.34 15.01 12.78
C GLU A 1 4.46 13.98 12.79
N GLU A 2 4.29 12.88 13.52
CA GLU A 2 5.15 11.71 13.36
C GLU A 2 4.76 11.02 12.06
N GLU A 3 5.74 10.80 11.17
CA GLU A 3 5.53 10.07 9.92
C GLU A 3 5.12 8.64 10.27
N ASP A 4 4.00 8.17 9.70
CA ASP A 4 3.52 6.82 10.00
C ASP A 4 4.61 5.80 9.62
N PRO A 5 4.99 4.89 10.54
CA PRO A 5 6.09 3.96 10.29
C PRO A 5 5.81 3.03 9.11
N VAL A 6 4.55 2.77 8.79
CA VAL A 6 4.14 2.02 7.59
C VAL A 6 4.35 2.86 6.35
N ASP A 7 3.95 4.14 6.34
CA ASP A 7 4.20 5.04 5.20
C ASP A 7 5.70 5.17 4.89
N ALA A 8 6.53 5.36 5.93
CA ALA A 8 7.98 5.43 5.79
C ALA A 8 8.57 4.11 5.22
N MET A 9 8.05 2.97 5.66
CA MET A 9 8.45 1.67 5.14
C MET A 9 8.04 1.51 3.67
N VAL A 10 6.78 1.80 3.34
CA VAL A 10 6.23 1.65 2.00
C VAL A 10 6.97 2.55 1.02
N ALA A 11 7.31 3.78 1.40
CA ALA A 11 8.08 4.70 0.57
C ALA A 11 9.41 4.09 0.08
N ARG A 12 10.08 3.29 0.92
CA ARG A 12 11.36 2.63 0.60
C ARG A 12 11.20 1.43 -0.34
N THR A 13 10.00 0.89 -0.52
CA THR A 13 9.75 -0.30 -1.34
C THR A 13 9.44 0.04 -2.80
N GLY A 14 9.08 1.29 -3.10
CA GLY A 14 8.54 1.72 -4.39
C GLY A 14 7.05 1.44 -4.57
N CYS A 15 6.34 1.02 -3.51
CA CYS A 15 4.91 0.68 -3.53
C CYS A 15 4.00 1.80 -2.96
N ALA A 16 4.53 3.01 -2.81
CA ALA A 16 3.83 4.15 -2.23
C ALA A 16 2.56 4.55 -3.01
N ALA A 17 2.58 4.42 -4.34
CA ALA A 17 1.41 4.76 -5.16
C ALA A 17 0.21 3.84 -4.87
N GLN A 18 0.44 2.53 -4.72
CA GLN A 18 -0.60 1.57 -4.37
C GLN A 18 -1.10 1.77 -2.95
N HIS A 19 -0.22 2.18 -2.02
CA HIS A 19 -0.59 2.47 -0.64
C HIS A 19 -1.46 3.73 -0.54
N GLY A 20 -1.05 4.82 -1.20
CA GLY A 20 -1.84 6.05 -1.25
C GLY A 20 -3.23 5.81 -1.87
N ALA A 21 -3.29 5.11 -3.01
CA ALA A 21 -4.57 4.76 -3.62
C ALA A 21 -5.46 3.91 -2.69
N LEU A 22 -4.88 3.00 -1.90
CA LEU A 22 -5.62 2.23 -0.91
C LEU A 22 -6.12 3.10 0.25
N GLN A 23 -5.29 4.03 0.76
CA GLN A 23 -5.68 5.01 1.78
C GLN A 23 -6.84 5.88 1.30
N ASP A 24 -6.77 6.40 0.07
CA ASP A 24 -7.85 7.18 -0.55
C ASP A 24 -9.15 6.37 -0.63
N CYS A 25 -9.08 5.14 -1.14
CA CYS A 25 -10.24 4.26 -1.22
C CYS A 25 -10.85 3.96 0.17
N MET A 26 -10.03 3.75 1.19
CA MET A 26 -10.52 3.52 2.56
C MET A 26 -11.17 4.77 3.15
N ALA A 27 -10.63 5.96 2.87
CA ALA A 27 -11.20 7.23 3.30
C ALA A 27 -12.56 7.51 2.63
N GLU A 28 -12.68 7.23 1.33
CA GLU A 28 -13.91 7.43 0.56
C GLU A 28 -14.98 6.38 0.85
N GLN A 29 -14.63 5.10 0.74
CA GLN A 29 -15.60 4.00 0.77
C GLN A 29 -15.97 3.59 2.19
N ARG A 30 -15.05 3.75 3.15
CA ARG A 30 -15.18 3.26 4.54
C ARG A 30 -15.52 1.77 4.66
N ASP A 31 -15.33 1.02 3.57
CA ASP A 31 -15.49 -0.43 3.48
C ASP A 31 -14.32 -1.00 2.69
N TRP A 32 -13.38 -1.60 3.41
CA TRP A 32 -12.16 -2.17 2.84
C TRP A 32 -12.44 -3.28 1.82
N ARG A 33 -13.61 -3.94 1.87
CA ARG A 33 -13.99 -4.99 0.91
C ARG A 33 -14.14 -4.43 -0.50
N ARG A 34 -14.55 -3.15 -0.62
CA ARG A 34 -14.61 -2.44 -1.91
C ARG A 34 -13.23 -2.06 -2.44
N CYS A 35 -12.23 -2.02 -1.57
CA CYS A 35 -10.85 -1.72 -1.90
C CYS A 35 -9.99 -2.97 -2.14
N GLN A 36 -10.57 -4.17 -2.22
CA GLN A 36 -9.82 -5.43 -2.39
C GLN A 36 -8.87 -5.40 -3.59
N ALA A 37 -9.26 -4.78 -4.71
CA ALA A 37 -8.39 -4.65 -5.87
C ALA A 37 -7.09 -3.86 -5.54
N LEU A 38 -7.20 -2.79 -4.75
CA LEU A 38 -6.07 -1.98 -4.32
C LEU A 38 -5.22 -2.69 -3.26
N VAL A 39 -5.86 -3.43 -2.34
CA VAL A 39 -5.16 -4.30 -1.38
C VAL A 39 -4.31 -5.35 -2.12
N HIS A 40 -4.88 -5.99 -3.14
CA HIS A 40 -4.16 -6.97 -3.96
C HIS A 40 -3.00 -6.32 -4.73
N ALA A 41 -3.21 -5.13 -5.31
CA ALA A 41 -2.16 -4.41 -6.02
C ALA A 41 -0.98 -4.03 -5.09
N LEU A 42 -1.28 -3.57 -3.87
CA LEU A 42 -0.25 -3.28 -2.86
C LEU A 42 0.52 -4.55 -2.47
N ARG A 43 -0.20 -5.65 -2.21
CA ARG A 43 0.41 -6.95 -1.88
C ARG A 43 1.33 -7.45 -2.98
N ASP A 44 0.88 -7.40 -4.24
CA ASP A 44 1.67 -7.85 -5.39
C ASP A 44 2.92 -6.98 -5.59
N CYS A 45 2.82 -5.67 -5.34
CA CYS A 45 3.97 -4.78 -5.37
C CYS A 45 5.02 -5.14 -4.30
N MET A 46 4.57 -5.39 -3.06
CA MET A 46 5.44 -5.77 -1.95
C MET A 46 6.09 -7.13 -2.19
N ALA A 47 5.34 -8.11 -2.69
CA ALA A 47 5.89 -9.42 -3.04
C ALA A 47 6.99 -9.32 -4.12
N ARG A 48 6.81 -8.45 -5.13
CA ARG A 48 7.86 -8.18 -6.13
C ARG A 48 9.08 -7.48 -5.51
N HIS A 49 8.88 -6.56 -4.57
CA HIS A 49 9.99 -5.94 -3.85
C HIS A 49 10.79 -6.99 -3.06
N GLU A 50 10.11 -7.89 -2.37
CA GLU A 50 10.76 -8.96 -1.59
C GLU A 50 11.50 -9.96 -2.47
N GLN A 51 10.95 -10.32 -3.63
CA GLN A 51 11.66 -11.14 -4.61
C GLN A 51 12.93 -10.47 -5.17
N ARG A 52 12.93 -9.13 -5.31
CA ARG A 52 14.12 -8.38 -5.73
C ARG A 52 15.18 -8.22 -4.64
N ARG A 53 14.82 -8.46 -3.37
CA ARG A 53 15.76 -8.40 -2.23
C ARG A 53 16.41 -9.75 -1.92
N GLN A 54 15.88 -10.85 -2.45
CA GLN A 54 16.47 -12.20 -2.40
C GLN A 54 17.51 -12.35 -3.50
#